data_AF-A0A4U3CG57-F1
#
_entry.id   AF-A0A4U3CG57-F1
#
_cell.length_a   1.000
_cell.length_b   1.000
_cell.length_c   1.000
_cell.angle_alpha   90.00
_cell.angle_beta   90.00
_cell.angle_gamma   90.00
#
_symmetry.space_group_name_H-M   'P 1'
#
loop_
_entity.id
_entity.type
_entity.pdbx_description
1 polymer ?
#
loop_
_entity_poly.entity_id
_entity_poly.type
_entity_poly.pdbx_seq_one_letter_code
_entity_poly.pdbx_strand_id
1 'polypeptide(L)'
;MALIYPVLADAPEPDEAAPPDFAELAADLSDQWLVEVALGEDGDEGCFGPLTARAAWELAVGVDQRRPGWSVSLLPLYLPGTADELVAAFDEA
;
A
#
# COMPACT_ATOMS: atom_id res chain seq x y z
N MET A 1 7.70 24.90 8.25
CA MET A 1 8.60 23.75 8.48
C MET A 1 8.68 22.99 7.17
N ALA A 2 9.86 22.95 6.54
CA ALA A 2 10.06 22.20 5.32
C ALA A 2 10.30 20.73 5.66
N LEU A 3 9.48 19.83 5.12
CA LEU A 3 9.70 18.39 5.18
C LEU A 3 10.85 18.09 4.20
N ILE A 4 12.05 17.87 4.74
CA ILE A 4 13.20 17.41 3.95
C ILE A 4 12.98 15.91 3.75
N TYR A 5 12.53 15.51 2.56
CA TYR A 5 12.60 14.12 2.13
C TYR A 5 14.09 13.75 2.01
N PRO A 6 14.55 12.61 2.56
CA PRO A 6 15.89 12.13 2.26
C PRO A 6 15.89 11.69 0.79
N VAL A 7 16.26 12.61 -0.10
CA VAL A 7 16.68 12.23 -1.45
C VAL A 7 17.99 11.48 -1.25
N LEU A 8 18.02 10.20 -1.61
CA LEU A 8 19.25 9.42 -1.74
C LEU A 8 20.13 10.13 -2.78
N ALA A 9 21.00 11.03 -2.32
CA ALA A 9 21.73 11.97 -3.17
C ALA A 9 22.80 11.30 -4.07
N ASP A 10 23.08 10.02 -3.85
CA ASP A 10 24.17 9.29 -4.52
C ASP A 10 23.69 8.23 -5.52
N ALA A 11 22.39 8.10 -5.76
CA ALA A 11 21.91 7.32 -6.90
C ALA A 11 22.08 8.16 -8.17
N PRO A 12 22.77 7.66 -9.23
CA PRO A 12 22.82 8.38 -10.49
C PRO A 12 21.40 8.61 -10.99
N GLU A 13 21.06 9.86 -11.35
CA GLU A 13 19.76 10.15 -11.94
C GLU A 13 19.58 9.27 -13.20
N PRO A 14 18.43 8.61 -13.37
CA PRO A 14 18.17 7.85 -14.58
C PRO A 14 18.17 8.79 -15.79
N ASP A 15 18.62 8.29 -16.94
CA ASP A 15 18.54 9.02 -18.22
C ASP A 15 17.07 9.41 -18.49
N GLU A 16 16.81 10.66 -18.86
CA GLU A 16 15.48 11.16 -19.21
C GLU A 16 14.84 10.36 -20.36
N ALA A 17 15.65 9.71 -21.20
CA ALA A 17 15.18 8.84 -22.28
C ALA A 17 15.07 7.34 -21.88
N ALA A 18 15.43 6.96 -20.66
CA ALA A 18 15.35 5.58 -20.22
C ALA A 18 13.87 5.13 -20.12
N PRO A 19 13.55 3.90 -20.55
CA PRO A 19 12.23 3.34 -20.30
C PRO A 19 12.02 3.15 -18.79
N PRO A 20 10.77 3.25 -18.30
CA PRO A 20 10.46 3.00 -16.89
C PRO A 20 10.84 1.56 -16.50
N ASP A 21 11.57 1.42 -15.38
CA ASP A 21 11.88 0.13 -14.79
C ASP A 21 10.79 -0.30 -13.81
N PHE A 22 9.78 -1.01 -14.34
CA PHE A 22 8.71 -1.55 -13.52
C PHE A 22 9.16 -2.73 -12.63
N ALA A 23 10.31 -3.35 -12.91
CA ALA A 23 10.83 -4.43 -12.08
C ALA A 23 11.43 -3.89 -10.79
N GLU A 24 12.15 -2.77 -10.86
CA GLU A 24 12.63 -2.03 -9.69
C GLU A 24 11.44 -1.54 -8.85
N LEU A 25 10.46 -0.89 -9.48
CA LEU A 25 9.24 -0.43 -8.78
C LEU A 25 8.49 -1.59 -8.10
N ALA A 26 8.36 -2.74 -8.77
CA ALA A 26 7.75 -3.93 -8.20
C ALA A 26 8.52 -4.41 -6.96
N ALA A 27 9.86 -4.44 -7.01
CA ALA A 27 10.70 -4.85 -5.88
C ALA A 27 10.52 -3.90 -4.68
N ASP A 28 10.52 -2.59 -4.91
CA ASP A 28 10.37 -1.56 -3.87
C ASP A 28 9.01 -1.62 -3.17
N LEU A 29 7.95 -1.99 -3.88
CA LEU A 29 6.59 -2.05 -3.32
C LEU A 29 6.22 -3.42 -2.76
N SER A 30 7.00 -4.47 -3.03
CA SER A 30 6.67 -5.87 -2.69
C SER A 30 6.55 -6.14 -1.19
N ASP A 31 7.19 -5.34 -0.34
CA ASP A 31 7.12 -5.47 1.12
C ASP A 31 6.33 -4.34 1.80
N GLN A 32 5.73 -3.45 1.01
CA GLN A 32 4.99 -2.28 1.47
C GLN A 32 3.47 -2.55 1.47
N TRP A 33 2.81 -1.98 2.46
CA TRP A 33 1.40 -2.18 2.73
C TRP A 33 0.69 -0.85 2.96
N LEU A 34 -0.59 -0.82 2.61
CA LEU A 34 -1.54 0.23 2.90
C LEU A 34 -2.59 -0.32 3.89
N VAL A 35 -2.96 0.49 4.87
CA VAL A 35 -4.12 0.22 5.73
C VAL A 35 -5.21 1.21 5.39
N GLU A 36 -6.35 0.72 4.96
CA GLU A 36 -7.55 1.52 4.71
C GLU A 36 -8.52 1.33 5.87
N VAL A 37 -9.09 2.43 6.37
CA VAL A 37 -10.07 2.45 7.45
C VAL A 37 -11.30 3.18 6.97
N ALA A 38 -12.43 2.46 6.90
CA ALA A 38 -13.73 3.00 6.49
C ALA A 38 -14.69 3.06 7.68
N LEU A 39 -15.34 4.22 7.86
CA LEU A 39 -16.21 4.51 9.00
C LEU A 39 -17.69 4.11 8.71
N GLY A 40 -17.94 2.91 8.19
CA GLY A 40 -19.29 2.45 7.82
C GLY A 40 -19.85 3.10 6.54
N GLU A 41 -21.11 2.83 6.20
CA GLU A 41 -21.71 3.12 4.88
C GLU A 41 -21.74 4.62 4.49
N ASP A 42 -21.83 5.52 5.47
CA ASP A 42 -21.86 6.98 5.26
C ASP A 42 -20.63 7.70 5.86
N GLY A 43 -19.63 6.94 6.31
CA GLY A 43 -18.46 7.49 6.98
C GLY A 43 -17.33 7.84 6.02
N ASP A 44 -16.49 8.79 6.44
CA ASP A 44 -15.24 9.06 5.73
C ASP A 44 -14.34 7.82 5.74
N GLU A 45 -13.45 7.73 4.75
CA GLU A 45 -12.41 6.71 4.68
C GLU A 45 -11.02 7.34 4.75
N GLY A 46 -10.05 6.59 5.26
CA GLY A 46 -8.67 7.04 5.40
C GLY A 46 -7.67 5.94 5.08
N CYS A 47 -6.68 6.28 4.26
CA CYS A 47 -5.60 5.38 3.85
C CYS A 47 -4.29 5.77 4.54
N PHE A 48 -3.59 4.77 5.11
CA PHE A 48 -2.35 4.95 5.86
C PHE A 48 -1.25 4.04 5.30
N GLY A 49 -0.19 4.66 4.80
CA GLY A 49 0.99 3.98 4.25
C GLY A 49 1.88 4.90 3.43
N PRO A 50 2.96 4.37 2.82
CA PRO A 50 3.39 2.96 2.88
C PRO A 50 3.88 2.54 4.28
N LEU A 51 3.58 1.31 4.67
CA LEU A 51 4.01 0.68 5.93
C LEU A 51 4.68 -0.67 5.65
N THR A 52 5.57 -1.09 6.55
CA THR A 52 5.98 -2.51 6.58
C THR A 52 4.79 -3.39 6.96
N ALA A 53 4.80 -4.64 6.52
CA ALA A 53 3.74 -5.62 6.86
C ALA A 53 3.43 -5.68 8.37
N ARG A 54 4.48 -5.62 9.20
CA ARG A 54 4.32 -5.65 10.66
C ARG A 54 3.63 -4.40 11.19
N ALA A 55 4.04 -3.22 10.74
CA ALA A 55 3.46 -1.96 11.18
C ALA A 55 2.00 -1.84 10.72
N ALA A 56 1.68 -2.27 9.49
CA ALA A 56 0.32 -2.32 8.99
C ALA A 56 -0.57 -3.22 9.86
N TRP A 57 -0.12 -4.44 10.18
CA TRP A 57 -0.84 -5.35 11.07
C TRP A 57 -1.07 -4.76 12.47
N GLU A 58 -0.02 -4.19 13.08
CA GLU A 58 -0.13 -3.58 14.41
C GLU A 58 -1.12 -2.41 14.43
N LEU A 59 -1.12 -1.57 13.38
CA LEU A 59 -2.09 -0.49 13.24
C LEU A 59 -3.50 -1.04 13.11
N ALA A 60 -3.72 -2.04 12.25
CA ALA A 60 -5.04 -2.60 12.01
C ALA A 60 -5.64 -3.21 13.29
N VAL A 61 -4.86 -4.02 14.02
CA VAL A 61 -5.26 -4.57 15.32
C VAL A 61 -5.51 -3.44 16.33
N GLY A 62 -4.68 -2.40 16.32
CA GLY A 62 -4.83 -1.25 17.21
C GLY A 62 -6.13 -0.47 16.97
N VAL A 63 -6.56 -0.33 15.71
CA VAL A 63 -7.82 0.31 15.31
C VAL A 63 -9.00 -0.58 15.70
N ASP A 64 -8.99 -1.85 15.31
CA ASP A 64 -10.05 -2.82 15.59
C ASP A 64 -10.39 -2.90 17.09
N GLN A 65 -9.35 -3.00 17.94
CA GLN A 65 -9.54 -3.04 19.40
C GLN A 65 -10.22 -1.79 19.98
N ARG A 66 -10.03 -0.62 19.36
CA ARG A 66 -10.58 0.66 19.83
C ARG A 66 -11.91 0.99 19.18
N ARG A 67 -12.15 0.51 17.97
CA ARG A 67 -13.32 0.80 17.12
C ARG A 67 -13.71 -0.46 16.33
N PRO A 68 -14.29 -1.48 16.99
CA PRO A 68 -14.62 -2.76 16.35
C PRO A 68 -15.76 -2.68 15.32
N GLY A 69 -16.40 -1.52 15.17
CA GLY A 69 -17.42 -1.27 14.15
C GLY A 69 -16.88 -0.58 12.88
N TRP A 70 -15.59 -0.25 12.84
CA TRP A 70 -14.95 0.31 11.65
C TRP A 70 -14.39 -0.83 10.80
N SER A 71 -14.49 -0.70 9.49
CA SER A 71 -13.89 -1.66 8.56
C SER A 71 -12.42 -1.30 8.37
N VAL A 72 -11.54 -2.29 8.53
CA VAL A 72 -10.09 -2.12 8.37
C VAL A 72 -9.60 -3.12 7.32
N SER A 73 -9.05 -2.60 6.23
CA SER A 73 -8.51 -3.38 5.11
C SER A 73 -6.99 -3.27 5.09
N LEU A 74 -6.31 -4.41 4.98
CA LEU A 74 -4.85 -4.53 4.87
C LEU A 74 -4.51 -4.90 3.43
N LEU A 75 -3.86 -3.99 2.69
CA LEU A 75 -3.65 -4.11 1.26
C LEU A 75 -2.14 -4.08 0.96
N PRO A 76 -1.55 -5.13 0.36
CA PRO A 76 -0.19 -5.04 -0.16
C PRO A 76 -0.16 -4.04 -1.33
N LEU A 77 0.87 -3.19 -1.41
CA LEU A 77 0.99 -2.21 -2.49
C LEU A 77 1.39 -2.82 -3.83
N TYR A 78 2.01 -4.01 -3.79
CA TYR A 78 2.29 -4.79 -4.99
C TYR A 78 1.88 -6.24 -4.77
N LEU A 79 1.01 -6.72 -5.67
CA LEU A 79 0.67 -8.13 -5.80
C LEU A 79 0.80 -8.48 -7.29
N PRO A 80 1.73 -9.37 -7.67
CA PRO A 80 1.88 -9.77 -9.07
C PRO A 80 0.64 -10.53 -9.54
N GLY A 81 0.15 -10.21 -10.73
CA GLY A 81 -0.97 -10.87 -11.36
C GLY A 81 -1.48 -10.11 -12.58
N THR A 82 -2.27 -10.80 -13.41
CA THR A 82 -2.99 -10.23 -14.54
C THR A 82 -4.43 -9.88 -14.14
N ALA A 83 -5.08 -9.02 -14.94
CA ALA A 83 -6.48 -8.69 -14.71
C ALA A 83 -7.38 -9.94 -14.76
N ASP A 84 -7.12 -10.88 -15.67
CA ASP A 84 -7.90 -12.11 -15.80
C ASP A 84 -7.76 -13.01 -14.56
N GLU A 85 -6.55 -13.13 -14.01
CA GLU A 85 -6.30 -13.89 -12.77
C GLU A 85 -7.01 -13.25 -11.57
N LEU A 86 -7.04 -11.92 -11.48
CA LEU A 86 -7.75 -11.21 -10.42
C LEU A 86 -9.26 -11.40 -10.53
N VAL A 87 -9.84 -11.24 -11.72
CA VAL A 87 -11.28 -11.43 -11.94
C VAL A 87 -11.68 -12.87 -11.59
N ALA A 88 -10.93 -13.86 -12.07
CA ALA A 88 -11.18 -15.26 -11.77
C ALA A 88 -11.17 -15.57 -10.27
N ALA A 89 -10.29 -14.91 -9.50
CA ALA A 89 -10.20 -15.13 -8.04
C ALA A 89 -11.46 -14.69 -7.27
N PHE A 90 -12.24 -13.73 -7.80
CA PHE A 90 -13.46 -13.24 -7.15
C PHE A 90 -14.75 -13.83 -7.74
N ASP A 91 -14.73 -14.34 -8.97
CA ASP A 91 -15.89 -14.99 -9.61
C ASP A 91 -16.16 -16.41 -9.05
N GLU A 92 -15.16 -17.06 -8.42
CA GLU A 92 -15.31 -18.38 -7.79
C GLU A 92 -15.77 -18.32 -6.30
N ALA A 93 -16.12 -17.13 -5.79
CA ALA A 93 -16.49 -16.89 -4.39
C ALA A 93 -18.01 -16.96 -4.08
#